data_AF-A0A522IKX6-F1
#
_entry.id   AF-A0A522IKX6-F1
#
_cell.length_a   1.000
_cell.length_b   1.000
_cell.length_c   1.000
_cell.angle_alpha   90.00
_cell.angle_beta   90.00
_cell.angle_gamma   90.00
#
_symmetry.space_group_name_H-M   'P 1'
#
loop_
_entity.id
_entity.type
_entity.pdbx_description
1 polymer ?
#
loop_
_entity_poly.entity_id
_entity_poly.type
_entity_poly.pdbx_seq_one_letter_code
_entity_poly.pdbx_strand_id
1 'polypeptide(L)' 'MENQRAYEYRGFDMIAGVDGDHEHGFFISSQRIRSLTEDLTAEVPIDGIAAGRFRHQDNAFDASFDRMRDAIDKQVTTHH' A
#
# COMPACT_ATOMS: atom_id res chain seq x y z
N MET A 1 -8.56 -14.85 -1.64
CA MET A 1 -8.69 -14.47 -0.22
C MET A 1 -7.66 -13.38 -0.02
N GLU A 2 -8.10 -12.17 0.30
CA GLU A 2 -7.18 -11.06 0.51
C GLU A 2 -6.35 -11.30 1.78
N ASN A 3 -5.02 -11.24 1.63
CA ASN A 3 -4.11 -11.14 2.75
C ASN A 3 -3.79 -9.68 2.99
N GLN A 4 -3.98 -9.23 4.22
CA GLN A 4 -3.72 -7.86 4.62
C GLN A 4 -2.46 -7.78 5.47
N ARG A 5 -1.65 -6.75 5.24
CA ARG A 5 -0.55 -6.36 6.12
C ARG A 5 -0.66 -4.87 6.43
N ALA A 6 -0.29 -4.53 7.66
CA ALA A 6 -0.24 -3.16 8.14
C ALA A 6 1.18 -2.83 8.62
N TYR A 7 1.66 -1.63 8.31
CA TYR A 7 2.94 -1.12 8.80
C TYR A 7 2.83 0.37 9.09
N GLU A 8 3.45 0.81 10.19
CA GLU A 8 3.59 2.22 10.49
C GLU A 8 4.79 2.84 9.74
N TYR A 9 4.59 4.03 9.17
CA TYR A 9 5.64 4.84 8.58
C TYR A 9 5.37 6.34 8.83
N ARG A 10 6.31 7.01 9.52
CA ARG A 10 6.28 8.47 9.78
C ARG A 10 4.98 8.99 10.42
N GLY A 11 4.37 8.21 11.31
CA GLY A 11 3.10 8.59 11.95
C GLY A 11 1.87 8.32 11.08
N PHE A 12 2.01 7.51 10.03
CA PHE A 12 0.90 6.99 9.23
C PHE A 12 0.89 5.46 9.29
N ASP A 13 -0.28 4.87 9.49
CA ASP A 13 -0.55 3.45 9.34
C ASP A 13 -0.84 3.16 7.85
N MET A 14 -0.04 2.29 7.26
CA MET A 14 -0.18 1.85 5.88
C MET A 14 -0.75 0.44 5.86
N ILE A 15 -1.87 0.26 5.18
CA ILE A 15 -2.55 -1.03 5.06
C ILE A 15 -2.56 -1.43 3.58
N ALA A 16 -1.96 -2.58 3.28
CA ALA A 16 -1.99 -3.20 1.96
C ALA A 16 -2.81 -4.48 2.01
N GLY A 17 -3.71 -4.67 1.05
CA GLY A 17 -4.35 -5.94 0.74
C GLY A 17 -3.79 -6.51 -0.56
N VAL A 18 -3.41 -7.79 -0.52
CA VAL A 18 -2.94 -8.56 -1.67
C VAL A 18 -3.83 -9.79 -1.82
N ASP A 19 -4.38 -9.98 -3.01
CA ASP A 19 -5.13 -11.17 -3.40
C ASP A 19 -4.42 -11.90 -4.54
N GLY A 20 -4.90 -13.08 -4.89
CA GLY A 20 -4.31 -13.97 -5.87
C GLY A 20 -3.64 -15.19 -5.24
N ASP A 21 -2.97 -15.96 -6.08
CA ASP A 21 -2.43 -17.27 -5.73
C ASP A 21 -1.18 -17.59 -6.56
N HIS A 22 -0.55 -18.74 -6.28
CA HIS A 22 0.67 -19.16 -6.98
C HIS A 22 0.45 -19.54 -8.46
N GLU A 23 -0.77 -19.88 -8.87
CA GLU A 23 -1.08 -20.25 -10.26
C GLU A 23 -1.34 -19.01 -11.13
N HIS A 24 -2.05 -18.02 -10.57
CA HIS A 24 -2.48 -16.82 -11.27
C HIS A 24 -1.58 -15.60 -11.01
N GLY A 25 -0.71 -15.69 -10.00
CA GLY A 25 0.06 -14.56 -9.48
C GLY A 25 -0.73 -13.73 -8.48
N PHE A 26 -0.01 -12.95 -7.70
CA PHE A 26 -0.55 -12.04 -6.69
C PHE A 26 -0.73 -10.64 -7.25
N PHE A 27 -1.74 -9.94 -6.81
CA PHE A 27 -1.99 -8.55 -7.19
C PHE A 27 -2.47 -7.78 -5.96
N ILE A 28 -2.24 -6.47 -5.97
CA ILE A 28 -2.66 -5.60 -4.87
C ILE A 28 -4.13 -5.28 -5.07
N SER A 29 -4.96 -5.67 -4.11
CA SER A 29 -6.42 -5.49 -4.14
C SER A 29 -6.87 -4.22 -3.41
N SER A 30 -6.12 -3.80 -2.38
CA SER A 30 -6.44 -2.60 -1.60
C SER A 30 -5.18 -1.91 -1.07
N GLN A 31 -5.21 -0.58 -0.98
CA GLN A 31 -4.14 0.25 -0.41
C GLN A 31 -4.75 1.43 0.35
N ARG A 32 -4.43 1.55 1.64
CA ARG A 32 -4.96 2.62 2.49
C ARG A 32 -3.87 3.17 3.38
N ILE A 33 -3.91 4.48 3.57
CA ILE A 33 -3.04 5.18 4.51
C ILE A 33 -3.92 5.90 5.52
N ARG A 34 -3.60 5.76 6.80
CA ARG A 34 -4.30 6.42 7.90
C ARG A 34 -3.29 7.19 8.72
N SER A 35 -3.48 8.49 8.89
CA SER A 35 -2.70 9.28 9.84
C SER A 35 -2.98 8.79 11.27
N LEU A 36 -1.93 8.64 12.07
CA LEU A 36 -2.00 8.30 13.49
C LEU A 36 -2.09 9.55 14.36
N THR A 37 -1.69 10.70 13.83
CA THR A 37 -1.67 11.99 14.55
C THR A 37 -2.93 12.80 14.30
N GLU A 38 -3.62 12.55 13.18
CA GLU A 38 -4.84 13.24 12.78
C GLU A 38 -5.89 12.21 12.36
N ASP A 39 -7.18 12.54 12.45
CA ASP A 39 -8.27 11.65 11.99
C ASP A 39 -8.40 11.65 10.45
N LEU A 40 -7.26 11.64 9.75
CA LEU A 40 -7.18 11.66 8.30
C LEU A 40 -6.94 10.23 7.80
N THR A 41 -7.93 9.67 7.12
CA THR A 41 -7.77 8.44 6.35
C THR A 41 -7.80 8.78 4.87
N ALA A 42 -6.75 8.40 4.14
CA ALA A 42 -6.63 8.58 2.71
C ALA A 42 -6.58 7.21 2.01
N GLU A 43 -7.45 7.00 1.04
CA GLU A 43 -7.34 5.86 0.13
C GLU A 43 -6.33 6.19 -0.98
N VAL A 44 -5.35 5.30 -1.19
CA VAL A 44 -4.31 5.52 -2.20
C VAL A 44 -4.72 4.80 -3.48
N PRO A 45 -4.80 5.49 -4.63
CA PRO A 45 -5.16 4.86 -5.88
C PRO A 45 -4.11 3.83 -6.30
N ILE A 46 -4.61 2.68 -6.71
CA ILE A 46 -3.85 1.47 -7.06
C ILE A 46 -3.23 1.58 -8.48
N ASP A 47 -3.61 2.61 -9.26
CA ASP A 47 -3.29 2.83 -10.68
C ASP A 47 -1.80 2.86 -11.07
N GLY A 48 -0.86 2.98 -10.13
CA GLY A 48 0.55 3.22 -10.44
C GLY A 48 1.50 2.01 -10.44
N ILE A 49 1.17 0.93 -9.71
CA ILE A 49 2.08 -0.24 -9.53
C ILE A 49 1.36 -1.58 -9.65
N ALA A 50 0.07 -1.62 -9.40
CA ALA A 50 -0.68 -2.84 -9.13
C ALA A 50 -1.49 -3.38 -10.31
N ALA A 51 -1.40 -2.76 -11.49
CA ALA A 51 -1.88 -3.40 -12.72
C ALA A 51 -1.06 -4.66 -13.09
N GLY A 52 0.06 -4.93 -12.41
CA GLY A 52 0.92 -6.10 -12.62
C GLY A 52 0.62 -7.27 -11.68
N ARG A 53 0.79 -8.51 -12.18
CA ARG A 53 0.78 -9.74 -11.38
C ARG A 53 2.19 -10.06 -10.90
N PHE A 54 2.35 -10.21 -9.59
CA PHE A 54 3.59 -10.58 -8.92
C PHE A 54 3.67 -12.10 -8.76
N ARG A 55 4.88 -12.66 -8.90
CA ARG A 55 5.13 -14.09 -8.67
C ARG A 55 5.02 -14.48 -7.20
N HIS A 56 5.34 -13.56 -6.30
CA HIS A 56 5.35 -13.76 -4.86
C HIS A 56 4.52 -12.69 -4.16
N GLN A 57 3.80 -13.11 -3.13
CA GLN A 57 2.95 -12.22 -2.34
C GLN A 57 3.75 -11.12 -1.65
N ASP A 58 4.94 -11.45 -1.11
CA ASP A 58 5.81 -10.46 -0.46
C ASP A 58 6.23 -9.35 -1.43
N ASN A 59 6.51 -9.68 -2.70
CA ASN A 59 6.84 -8.67 -3.71
C ASN A 59 5.65 -7.72 -3.99
N ALA A 60 4.42 -8.23 -3.95
CA ALA A 60 3.23 -7.41 -4.09
C ALA A 60 3.06 -6.47 -2.88
N PHE A 61 3.34 -6.96 -1.68
CA PHE A 61 3.35 -6.13 -0.47
C PHE A 61 4.44 -5.05 -0.53
N ASP A 62 5.68 -5.40 -0.86
CA ASP A 62 6.79 -4.45 -0.94
C ASP A 62 6.49 -3.33 -1.95
N ALA A 63 6.03 -3.70 -3.14
CA ALA A 63 5.65 -2.74 -4.17
C ALA A 63 4.48 -1.84 -3.73
N SER A 64 3.54 -2.38 -2.95
CA SER A 64 2.43 -1.64 -2.37
C SER A 64 2.91 -0.61 -1.33
N PHE A 65 3.73 -1.04 -0.37
CA PHE A 65 4.24 -0.17 0.68
C PHE A 65 5.19 0.90 0.16
N ASP A 66 6.03 0.61 -0.83
CA ASP A 66 6.90 1.61 -1.43
C ASP A 66 6.11 2.76 -2.07
N ARG A 67 4.95 2.49 -2.66
CA ARG A 67 4.07 3.54 -3.18
C ARG A 67 3.38 4.33 -2.09
N MET A 68 2.96 3.68 -1.03
CA MET A 68 2.38 4.38 0.12
C MET A 68 3.41 5.30 0.79
N ARG A 69 4.67 4.86 0.89
CA ARG A 69 5.79 5.71 1.36
C ARG A 69 6.01 6.92 0.45
N ASP A 70 6.06 6.73 -0.86
CA ASP A 70 6.20 7.84 -1.83
C ASP A 70 5.03 8.85 -1.73
N ALA A 71 3.80 8.37 -1.55
CA ALA A 71 2.63 9.21 -1.35
C ALA A 71 2.71 10.02 -0.04
N ILE A 72 3.10 9.38 1.07
CA ILE A 72 3.32 10.04 2.37
C ILE A 72 4.45 11.07 2.24
N ASP A 73 5.58 10.70 1.64
CA ASP A 73 6.73 11.59 1.52
C ASP A 73 6.40 12.81 0.67
N LYS A 74 5.59 12.67 -0.39
CA LYS A 74 5.04 13.82 -1.14
C LYS A 74 4.13 14.69 -0.30
N GLN A 75 3.23 14.08 0.48
CA GLN A 75 2.29 14.82 1.33
C GLN A 75 3.01 15.60 2.44
N VAL A 76 4.00 14.97 3.09
CA VAL A 76 4.83 15.58 4.14
C VAL A 76 5.71 16.69 3.56
N THR A 77 6.32 16.49 2.39
CA THR A 77 7.16 17.51 1.75
C THR A 77 6.34 18.72 1.26
N THR A 78 5.09 18.53 0.86
CA THR A 78 4.21 19.63 0.40
C THR A 78 3.72 20.52 1.55
N HIS A 79 3.74 20.03 2.78
CA HIS A 79 3.31 20.77 3.98
C HIS A 79 4.48 21.45 4.75
N HIS A 80 5.67 21.53 4.16
CA HIS A 80 6.85 22.18 4.74
C HIS A 80 7.31 23.38 3.91
#